data_AF-A0A9X3EQQ5-F1
#
_entry.id   AF-A0A9X3EQQ5-F1
#
_cell.length_a   1.000
_cell.length_b   1.000
_cell.length_c   1.000
_cell.angle_alpha   90.00
_cell.angle_beta   90.00
_cell.angle_gamma   90.00
#
_symmetry.space_group_name_H-M   'P 1'
#
loop_
_entity.id
_entity.type
_entity.pdbx_description
1 polymer ?
#
loop_
_entity_poly.entity_id
_entity_poly.type
_entity_poly.pdbx_seq_one_letter_code
_entity_poly.pdbx_strand_id
1 'polypeptide(L)'
;MEAGLLLAGISIDGLEHSHNRVRNTPDSWRRAFAALRLLRDAGCQVNANTQINAYTRHELFELLELLGAEGVRSWQLQITVPHGNAADHRELLLQPYMLLELYDVLDPLITRAAALGMSIWPANSLGYFGPLEKRLRAPVMKKTGHYSGCQAGSSSIGIESNGAIKPCPSLGGEVNIGGNIRDYSLEHLWHNTAQLSGLRQRTRADLWGYCHDCYYAEVCLAGCTAVSEPVMGRPGNNPFCHHRAVEMDRAGLRERIEFVRAAPEVAFGTALFRVVREAKDPERRANEGPVAIEEPRISRELERTGPGRPLDPSSDA
;
A
#
# COMPACT_ATOMS: atom_id res chain seq x y z
N MET A 1 0.10 -28.21 -13.11
CA MET A 1 1.56 -28.23 -13.29
C MET A 1 1.98 -28.32 -14.76
N GLU A 2 1.31 -29.12 -15.60
CA GLU A 2 1.64 -29.25 -17.03
C GLU A 2 1.64 -27.92 -17.80
N ALA A 3 0.77 -26.97 -17.43
CA ALA A 3 0.73 -25.62 -17.98
C ALA A 3 1.85 -24.67 -17.45
N GLY A 4 2.79 -25.16 -16.63
CA GLY A 4 3.92 -24.38 -16.10
C GLY A 4 3.60 -23.49 -14.88
N LEU A 5 2.38 -23.57 -14.31
CA LEU A 5 2.04 -22.84 -13.09
C LEU A 5 2.76 -23.45 -11.88
N LEU A 6 3.69 -22.70 -11.28
CA LEU A 6 4.48 -23.16 -10.13
C LEU A 6 3.88 -22.75 -8.78
N LEU A 7 3.23 -21.59 -8.75
CA LEU A 7 2.77 -20.96 -7.53
C LEU A 7 1.50 -20.15 -7.80
N ALA A 8 0.56 -20.20 -6.85
CA ALA A 8 -0.67 -19.43 -6.91
C ALA A 8 -0.91 -18.69 -5.59
N GLY A 9 -1.15 -17.38 -5.67
CA GLY A 9 -1.58 -16.55 -4.54
C GLY A 9 -3.09 -16.37 -4.55
N ILE A 10 -3.76 -16.70 -3.44
CA ILE A 10 -5.20 -16.52 -3.28
C ILE A 10 -5.46 -15.36 -2.32
N SER A 11 -6.31 -14.44 -2.76
CA SER A 11 -6.76 -13.30 -1.98
C SER A 11 -7.69 -13.74 -0.84
N ILE A 12 -7.31 -13.50 0.42
CA ILE A 12 -8.09 -13.81 1.62
C ILE A 12 -7.92 -12.68 2.65
N ASP A 13 -8.92 -11.82 2.82
CA ASP A 13 -8.75 -10.60 3.66
C ASP A 13 -9.20 -10.70 5.12
N GLY A 14 -9.76 -11.82 5.55
CA GLY A 14 -10.34 -12.00 6.88
C GLY A 14 -10.99 -13.38 7.04
N LEU A 15 -11.74 -13.55 8.13
CA LEU A 15 -12.62 -14.69 8.38
C LEU A 15 -13.82 -14.68 7.42
N GLU A 16 -14.63 -15.74 7.41
CA GLU A 16 -15.67 -15.93 6.40
C GLU A 16 -16.62 -14.74 6.25
N HIS A 17 -17.20 -14.28 7.36
CA HIS A 17 -18.14 -13.16 7.33
C HIS A 17 -17.47 -11.88 6.82
N SER A 18 -16.28 -11.57 7.35
CA SER A 18 -15.61 -10.31 7.09
C SER A 18 -15.00 -10.24 5.70
N HIS A 19 -14.41 -11.34 5.23
CA HIS A 19 -13.94 -11.52 3.87
C HIS A 19 -15.07 -11.33 2.85
N ASN A 20 -16.19 -12.04 3.03
CA ASN A 20 -17.33 -11.95 2.11
C ASN A 20 -17.88 -10.51 2.04
N ARG A 21 -17.90 -9.81 3.19
CA ARG A 21 -18.31 -8.42 3.29
C ARG A 21 -17.36 -7.48 2.53
N VAL A 22 -16.05 -7.56 2.80
CA VAL A 22 -15.04 -6.69 2.16
C VAL A 22 -14.98 -6.95 0.65
N ARG A 23 -15.08 -8.20 0.21
CA ARG A 23 -15.07 -8.59 -1.21
C ARG A 23 -16.41 -8.38 -1.91
N ASN A 24 -17.44 -7.94 -1.16
CA ASN A 24 -18.81 -7.77 -1.63
C ASN A 24 -19.33 -8.96 -2.46
N THR A 25 -18.99 -10.18 -2.03
CA THR A 25 -19.30 -11.40 -2.77
C THR A 25 -19.65 -12.52 -1.79
N PRO A 26 -20.91 -12.96 -1.73
CA PRO A 26 -21.31 -14.12 -0.94
C PRO A 26 -20.47 -15.36 -1.29
N ASP A 27 -20.15 -16.16 -0.29
CA ASP A 27 -19.37 -17.41 -0.41
C ASP A 27 -17.95 -17.27 -0.99
N SER A 28 -17.44 -16.05 -1.20
CA SER A 28 -16.10 -15.82 -1.76
C SER A 28 -15.00 -16.43 -0.91
N TRP A 29 -15.14 -16.39 0.42
CA TRP A 29 -14.23 -17.04 1.34
C TRP A 29 -14.19 -18.56 1.14
N ARG A 30 -15.35 -19.21 1.07
CA ARG A 30 -15.44 -20.67 0.86
C ARG A 30 -14.83 -21.07 -0.48
N ARG A 31 -15.10 -20.28 -1.52
CA ARG A 31 -14.52 -20.47 -2.86
C ARG A 31 -13.00 -20.28 -2.85
N ALA A 32 -12.48 -19.31 -2.11
CA ALA A 32 -11.04 -19.08 -1.96
C ALA A 32 -10.34 -20.28 -1.27
N PHE A 33 -10.90 -20.78 -0.17
CA PHE A 33 -10.37 -21.96 0.53
C PHE A 33 -10.51 -23.25 -0.30
N ALA A 34 -11.61 -23.40 -1.04
CA ALA A 34 -11.74 -24.50 -2.00
C ALA A 34 -10.67 -24.43 -3.10
N ALA A 35 -10.38 -23.25 -3.63
CA ALA A 35 -9.33 -23.05 -4.62
C ALA A 35 -7.94 -23.39 -4.08
N LEU A 36 -7.63 -22.99 -2.83
CA LEU A 36 -6.37 -23.38 -2.17
C LEU A 36 -6.21 -24.90 -2.15
N ARG A 37 -7.24 -25.64 -1.72
CA ARG A 37 -7.20 -27.11 -1.65
C ARG A 37 -7.02 -27.74 -3.04
N LEU A 38 -7.80 -27.30 -4.03
CA LEU A 38 -7.69 -27.80 -5.41
C LEU A 38 -6.29 -27.58 -6.00
N LEU A 39 -5.70 -26.40 -5.79
CA LEU A 39 -4.36 -26.08 -6.29
C LEU A 39 -3.29 -26.92 -5.60
N ARG A 40 -3.39 -27.08 -4.28
CA ARG A 40 -2.48 -27.92 -3.50
C ARG A 40 -2.57 -29.39 -3.92
N ASP A 41 -3.78 -29.93 -4.06
CA ASP A 41 -4.01 -31.31 -4.46
C ASP A 41 -3.50 -31.57 -5.90
N ALA A 42 -3.46 -30.54 -6.74
CA ALA A 42 -2.82 -30.56 -8.06
C ALA A 42 -1.28 -30.35 -8.02
N GLY A 43 -0.66 -30.27 -6.84
CA GLY A 43 0.78 -30.12 -6.64
C GLY A 43 1.33 -28.70 -6.78
N CYS A 44 0.48 -27.67 -6.84
CA CYS A 44 0.89 -26.27 -6.90
C CYS A 44 1.23 -25.75 -5.50
N GLN A 45 2.28 -24.93 -5.37
CA GLN A 45 2.53 -24.21 -4.12
C GLN A 45 1.46 -23.12 -3.95
N VAL A 46 0.79 -23.12 -2.80
CA VAL A 46 -0.24 -22.13 -2.48
C VAL A 46 0.26 -21.06 -1.51
N ASN A 47 -0.07 -19.82 -1.85
CA ASN A 47 0.19 -18.61 -1.09
C ASN A 47 -1.12 -17.88 -0.82
N ALA A 48 -1.10 -16.97 0.16
CA ALA A 48 -2.23 -16.09 0.44
C ALA A 48 -1.82 -14.62 0.38
N ASN A 49 -2.77 -13.75 0.07
CA ASN A 49 -2.60 -12.30 0.07
C ASN A 49 -3.75 -11.67 0.86
N THR A 50 -3.44 -10.78 1.80
CA THR A 50 -4.41 -10.10 2.67
C THR A 50 -4.24 -8.59 2.60
N GLN A 51 -5.35 -7.91 2.35
CA GLN A 51 -5.48 -6.47 2.50
C GLN A 51 -5.90 -6.14 3.93
N ILE A 52 -4.94 -5.71 4.75
CA ILE A 52 -5.16 -5.24 6.11
C ILE A 52 -5.94 -3.93 6.04
N ASN A 53 -7.15 -3.95 6.57
CA ASN A 53 -8.07 -2.83 6.59
C ASN A 53 -8.61 -2.61 8.01
N ALA A 54 -9.25 -1.48 8.26
CA ALA A 54 -9.77 -1.14 9.57
C ALA A 54 -10.79 -2.15 10.11
N TYR A 55 -11.49 -2.88 9.23
CA TYR A 55 -12.49 -3.86 9.63
C TYR A 55 -11.89 -5.22 10.00
N THR A 56 -10.93 -5.74 9.22
CA THR A 56 -10.38 -7.11 9.39
C THR A 56 -9.06 -7.18 10.15
N ARG A 57 -8.41 -6.04 10.47
CA ARG A 57 -7.08 -6.04 11.11
C ARG A 57 -6.97 -6.84 12.41
N HIS A 58 -8.08 -7.00 13.13
CA HIS A 58 -8.12 -7.73 14.40
C HIS A 58 -8.14 -9.26 14.23
N GLU A 59 -8.36 -9.76 13.00
CA GLU A 59 -8.52 -11.19 12.70
C GLU A 59 -7.22 -11.86 12.25
N LEU A 60 -6.10 -11.13 12.16
CA LEU A 60 -4.86 -11.62 11.53
C LEU A 60 -4.31 -12.90 12.18
N PHE A 61 -4.40 -13.05 13.50
CA PHE A 61 -3.94 -14.25 14.20
C PHE A 61 -4.80 -15.48 13.91
N GLU A 62 -6.12 -15.33 13.91
CA GLU A 62 -7.01 -16.45 13.61
C GLU A 62 -6.91 -16.85 12.14
N LEU A 63 -6.83 -15.85 11.25
CA LEU A 63 -6.60 -16.08 9.83
C LEU A 63 -5.26 -16.79 9.58
N LEU A 64 -4.20 -16.43 10.30
CA LEU A 64 -2.91 -17.11 10.23
C LEU A 64 -3.03 -18.61 10.48
N GLU A 65 -3.75 -19.02 11.53
CA GLU A 65 -3.93 -20.45 11.84
C GLU A 65 -4.68 -21.19 10.73
N LEU A 66 -5.73 -20.58 10.18
CA LEU A 66 -6.50 -21.15 9.08
C LEU A 66 -5.66 -21.31 7.82
N LEU A 67 -4.87 -20.30 7.46
CA LEU A 67 -3.96 -20.37 6.31
C LEU A 67 -2.86 -21.43 6.53
N GLY A 68 -2.31 -21.52 7.73
CA GLY A 68 -1.35 -22.56 8.10
C GLY A 68 -1.93 -23.97 7.95
N ALA A 69 -3.17 -24.19 8.40
CA ALA A 69 -3.86 -25.47 8.27
C ALA A 69 -4.12 -25.88 6.80
N GLU A 70 -4.29 -24.92 5.89
CA GLU A 70 -4.42 -25.20 4.45
C GLU A 70 -3.08 -25.46 3.74
N GLY A 71 -1.94 -25.27 4.44
CA GLY A 71 -0.60 -25.49 3.90
C GLY A 71 -0.02 -24.29 3.16
N VAL A 72 -0.51 -23.07 3.44
CA VAL A 72 0.04 -21.84 2.87
C VAL A 72 1.50 -21.65 3.31
N ARG A 73 2.40 -21.38 2.37
CA ARG A 73 3.85 -21.24 2.64
C ARG A 73 4.33 -19.81 2.70
N SER A 74 3.65 -18.90 2.01
CA SER A 74 3.95 -17.48 2.03
C SER A 74 2.65 -16.68 2.10
N TRP A 75 2.63 -15.71 2.99
CA TRP A 75 1.48 -14.83 3.23
C TRP A 75 1.87 -13.37 3.00
N GLN A 76 1.39 -12.80 1.91
CA GLN A 76 1.61 -11.40 1.58
C GLN A 76 0.61 -10.51 2.34
N LEU A 77 1.14 -9.52 3.05
CA LEU A 77 0.37 -8.53 3.79
C LEU A 77 0.54 -7.15 3.18
N GLN A 78 -0.57 -6.44 2.96
CA GLN A 78 -0.60 -5.09 2.40
C GLN A 78 -1.73 -4.29 3.05
N ILE A 79 -1.59 -2.98 3.22
CA ILE A 79 -2.70 -2.15 3.69
C ILE A 79 -3.67 -1.80 2.56
N THR A 80 -4.95 -1.60 2.89
CA THR A 80 -5.94 -1.04 1.96
C THR A 80 -5.69 0.45 1.73
N VAL A 81 -5.82 0.88 0.47
CA VAL A 81 -5.63 2.27 0.03
C VAL A 81 -6.86 2.73 -0.75
N PRO A 82 -7.16 4.05 -0.80
CA PRO A 82 -8.35 4.59 -1.45
C PRO A 82 -8.22 4.60 -2.98
N HIS A 83 -8.25 3.42 -3.57
CA HIS A 83 -8.03 3.19 -4.99
C HIS A 83 -9.06 2.19 -5.54
N GLY A 84 -9.67 2.51 -6.68
CA GLY A 84 -10.80 1.73 -7.20
C GLY A 84 -11.96 1.72 -6.19
N ASN A 85 -12.65 0.59 -6.05
CA ASN A 85 -13.80 0.47 -5.14
C ASN A 85 -13.49 0.88 -3.69
N ALA A 86 -12.25 0.68 -3.21
CA ALA A 86 -11.87 1.07 -1.86
C ALA A 86 -11.86 2.59 -1.64
N ALA A 87 -11.86 3.41 -2.70
CA ALA A 87 -11.99 4.86 -2.61
C ALA A 87 -13.37 5.28 -2.07
N ASP A 88 -14.41 4.47 -2.32
CA ASP A 88 -15.78 4.73 -1.85
C ASP A 88 -16.02 4.20 -0.43
N HIS A 89 -15.19 3.27 0.03
CA HIS A 89 -15.29 2.57 1.31
C HIS A 89 -14.27 3.07 2.34
N ARG A 90 -14.40 4.33 2.71
CA ARG A 90 -13.48 5.07 3.60
C ARG A 90 -13.35 4.44 4.98
N GLU A 91 -14.40 3.78 5.45
CA GLU A 91 -14.46 3.02 6.70
C GLU A 91 -13.48 1.83 6.73
N LEU A 92 -13.01 1.36 5.57
CA LEU A 92 -12.01 0.29 5.49
C LEU A 92 -10.58 0.83 5.60
N LEU A 93 -10.35 2.12 5.40
CA LEU A 93 -9.00 2.68 5.43
C LEU A 93 -8.47 2.72 6.86
N LEU A 94 -7.24 2.26 7.04
CA LEU A 94 -6.54 2.48 8.30
C LEU A 94 -6.32 3.99 8.50
N GLN A 95 -6.23 4.40 9.76
CA GLN A 95 -5.71 5.72 10.11
C GLN A 95 -4.21 5.59 10.41
N PRO A 96 -3.36 6.59 10.09
CA PRO A 96 -1.93 6.56 10.38
C PRO A 96 -1.60 6.20 11.84
N TYR A 97 -2.34 6.73 12.81
CA TYR A 97 -2.15 6.39 14.22
C TYR A 97 -2.42 4.90 14.56
N MET A 98 -3.23 4.19 13.76
CA MET A 98 -3.52 2.76 13.95
C MET A 98 -2.32 1.89 13.58
N LEU A 99 -1.30 2.43 12.90
CA LEU A 99 -0.10 1.67 12.58
C LEU A 99 0.64 1.21 13.82
N LEU A 100 0.59 1.96 14.93
CA LEU A 100 1.24 1.53 16.18
C LEU A 100 0.68 0.19 16.65
N GLU A 101 -0.64 0.12 16.83
CA GLU A 101 -1.35 -1.11 17.20
C GLU A 101 -1.12 -2.24 16.18
N LEU A 102 -1.17 -1.91 14.88
CA LEU A 102 -0.92 -2.90 13.84
C LEU A 102 0.46 -3.54 13.97
N TYR A 103 1.51 -2.75 14.21
CA TYR A 103 2.86 -3.27 14.31
C TYR A 103 3.11 -4.04 15.61
N ASP A 104 2.41 -3.71 16.69
CA ASP A 104 2.39 -4.52 17.92
C ASP A 104 1.78 -5.91 17.68
N VAL A 105 0.79 -6.02 16.78
CA VAL A 105 0.20 -7.29 16.34
C VAL A 105 1.15 -8.04 15.40
N LEU A 106 1.79 -7.35 14.44
CA LEU A 106 2.62 -7.98 13.42
C LEU A 106 3.88 -8.65 13.99
N ASP A 107 4.48 -8.12 15.06
CA ASP A 107 5.70 -8.72 15.64
C ASP A 107 5.50 -10.17 16.13
N PRO A 108 4.55 -10.46 17.05
CA PRO A 108 4.24 -11.83 17.45
C PRO A 108 3.66 -12.66 16.29
N LEU A 109 2.95 -12.03 15.34
CA LEU A 109 2.42 -12.72 14.15
C LEU A 109 3.54 -13.31 13.28
N ILE A 110 4.67 -12.58 13.11
CA ILE A 110 5.86 -13.07 12.41
C ILE A 110 6.43 -14.31 13.11
N THR A 111 6.52 -14.32 14.45
CA THR A 111 7.00 -15.49 15.21
C THR A 111 6.09 -16.68 14.93
N ARG A 112 4.78 -16.47 15.03
CA ARG A 112 3.81 -17.55 14.89
C ARG A 112 3.78 -18.12 13.47
N ALA A 113 3.84 -17.27 12.46
CA ALA A 113 3.91 -17.70 11.07
C ALA A 113 5.14 -18.58 10.82
N ALA A 114 6.32 -18.17 11.32
CA ALA A 114 7.53 -18.98 11.21
C ALA A 114 7.39 -20.35 11.89
N ALA A 115 6.75 -20.41 13.06
CA ALA A 115 6.48 -21.68 13.77
C ALA A 115 5.53 -22.61 12.99
N LEU A 116 4.65 -22.06 12.16
CA LEU A 116 3.80 -22.80 11.22
C LEU A 116 4.50 -23.13 9.89
N GLY A 117 5.78 -22.75 9.73
CA GLY A 117 6.52 -22.94 8.48
C GLY A 117 6.05 -22.03 7.34
N MET A 118 5.47 -20.87 7.68
CA MET A 118 5.00 -19.85 6.75
C MET A 118 5.79 -18.55 6.90
N SER A 119 6.13 -17.91 5.77
CA SER A 119 6.79 -16.60 5.78
C SER A 119 5.78 -15.47 5.56
N ILE A 120 5.88 -14.41 6.36
CA ILE A 120 5.19 -13.14 6.10
C ILE A 120 5.97 -12.35 5.05
N TRP A 121 5.26 -11.87 4.04
CA TRP A 121 5.81 -11.08 2.94
C TRP A 121 5.21 -9.67 2.97
N PRO A 122 5.91 -8.66 3.50
CA PRO A 122 5.39 -7.29 3.49
C PRO A 122 5.36 -6.78 2.05
N ALA A 123 4.17 -6.48 1.54
CA ALA A 123 4.06 -5.73 0.30
C ALA A 123 4.71 -4.36 0.45
N ASN A 124 4.93 -3.68 -0.67
CA ASN A 124 5.55 -2.36 -0.64
C ASN A 124 4.76 -1.35 0.17
N SER A 125 3.45 -1.55 0.43
CA SER A 125 2.62 -0.66 1.26
C SER A 125 2.75 -0.87 2.77
N LEU A 126 3.51 -1.87 3.23
CA LEU A 126 3.71 -2.18 4.64
C LEU A 126 5.17 -1.87 5.04
N GLY A 127 5.34 -0.82 5.84
CA GLY A 127 6.62 -0.34 6.36
C GLY A 127 6.42 0.94 7.17
N TYR A 128 7.43 1.78 7.36
CA TYR A 128 8.82 1.66 6.94
C TYR A 128 9.70 2.16 8.08
N PHE A 129 10.93 1.63 8.18
CA PHE A 129 11.98 2.11 9.09
C PHE A 129 11.60 2.20 10.58
N GLY A 130 10.47 1.62 10.98
CA GLY A 130 10.12 1.45 12.38
C GLY A 130 10.89 0.29 13.02
N PRO A 131 10.73 0.04 14.33
CA PRO A 131 11.48 -0.98 15.05
C PRO A 131 11.41 -2.39 14.44
N LEU A 132 10.29 -2.74 13.80
CA LEU A 132 10.06 -4.06 13.20
C LEU A 132 10.67 -4.22 11.80
N GLU A 133 11.14 -3.16 11.14
CA GLU A 133 11.51 -3.15 9.70
C GLU A 133 12.45 -4.30 9.30
N LYS A 134 13.56 -4.46 10.04
CA LYS A 134 14.56 -5.49 9.77
C LYS A 134 13.99 -6.90 9.86
N ARG A 135 13.15 -7.13 10.86
CA ARG A 135 12.53 -8.43 11.09
C ARG A 135 11.44 -8.71 10.06
N LEU A 136 10.59 -7.73 9.78
CA LEU A 136 9.52 -7.81 8.77
C LEU A 136 10.10 -8.11 7.38
N ARG A 137 11.27 -7.55 7.04
CA ARG A 137 11.90 -7.73 5.73
C ARG A 137 12.96 -8.83 5.65
N ALA A 138 13.32 -9.48 6.77
CA ALA A 138 14.32 -10.55 6.78
C ALA A 138 14.04 -11.69 5.77
N PRO A 139 12.78 -12.13 5.55
CA PRO A 139 12.49 -13.20 4.59
C PRO A 139 12.70 -12.77 3.12
N VAL A 140 12.64 -11.47 2.83
CA VAL A 140 12.46 -10.94 1.47
C VAL A 140 13.63 -10.09 0.96
N MET A 141 14.34 -9.39 1.85
CA MET A 141 15.44 -8.47 1.52
C MET A 141 16.69 -8.80 2.34
N LYS A 142 17.27 -9.98 2.05
CA LYS A 142 18.37 -10.60 2.81
C LYS A 142 19.64 -9.74 2.97
N LYS A 143 19.85 -8.70 2.14
CA LYS A 143 21.08 -7.89 2.13
C LYS A 143 20.96 -6.55 2.86
N THR A 144 19.83 -5.85 2.76
CA THR A 144 19.68 -4.49 3.34
C THR A 144 18.89 -4.51 4.64
N GLY A 145 17.93 -5.42 4.79
CA GLY A 145 17.04 -5.47 5.97
C GLY A 145 16.17 -4.23 6.13
N HIS A 146 15.96 -3.43 5.08
CA HIS A 146 15.06 -2.28 5.10
C HIS A 146 14.61 -1.93 3.67
N TYR A 147 13.51 -1.18 3.57
CA TYR A 147 13.01 -0.67 2.31
C TYR A 147 14.00 0.29 1.64
N SER A 148 14.40 0.00 0.41
CA SER A 148 15.43 0.75 -0.33
C SER A 148 14.85 1.54 -1.51
N GLY A 149 13.62 2.06 -1.36
CA GLY A 149 12.94 2.81 -2.40
C GLY A 149 12.13 1.95 -3.37
N CYS A 150 11.27 2.63 -4.14
CA CYS A 150 10.38 2.02 -5.10
C CYS A 150 11.14 1.52 -6.34
N GLN A 151 10.89 0.27 -6.75
CA GLN A 151 11.53 -0.33 -7.93
C GLN A 151 10.71 -0.16 -9.24
N ALA A 152 9.59 0.57 -9.15
CA ALA A 152 8.71 0.82 -10.28
C ALA A 152 9.45 1.54 -11.41
N GLY A 153 9.39 0.99 -12.63
CA GLY A 153 10.12 1.54 -13.78
C GLY A 153 11.63 1.36 -13.71
N SER A 154 12.17 0.63 -12.72
CA SER A 154 13.60 0.25 -12.62
C SER A 154 13.80 -1.22 -12.94
N SER A 155 13.06 -2.09 -12.25
CA SER A 155 13.10 -3.55 -12.45
C SER A 155 11.71 -4.16 -12.59
N SER A 156 10.67 -3.34 -12.70
CA SER A 156 9.29 -3.78 -12.89
C SER A 156 8.54 -2.88 -13.86
N ILE A 157 7.59 -3.49 -14.56
CA ILE A 157 6.54 -2.82 -15.36
C ILE A 157 5.21 -3.55 -15.11
N GLY A 158 4.11 -2.86 -15.38
CA GLY A 158 2.78 -3.45 -15.52
C GLY A 158 2.32 -3.33 -16.96
N ILE A 159 1.71 -4.38 -17.48
CA ILE A 159 1.03 -4.39 -18.79
C ILE A 159 -0.44 -4.64 -18.52
N GLU A 160 -1.30 -3.69 -18.89
CA GLU A 160 -2.75 -3.84 -18.77
C GLU A 160 -3.33 -4.69 -19.92
N SER A 161 -4.57 -5.16 -19.76
CA SER A 161 -5.26 -5.99 -20.76
C SER A 161 -5.45 -5.29 -22.12
N ASN A 162 -5.51 -3.96 -22.13
CA ASN A 162 -5.55 -3.14 -23.33
C ASN A 162 -4.15 -2.87 -23.93
N GLY A 163 -3.07 -3.37 -23.33
CA GLY A 163 -1.69 -3.15 -23.76
C GLY A 163 -1.02 -1.90 -23.18
N ALA A 164 -1.70 -1.11 -22.35
CA ALA A 164 -1.10 0.05 -21.69
C ALA A 164 0.03 -0.38 -20.74
N ILE A 165 1.13 0.38 -20.75
CA ILE A 165 2.34 0.12 -19.98
C ILE A 165 2.48 1.13 -18.84
N LYS A 166 2.74 0.63 -17.63
CA LYS A 166 2.91 1.40 -16.40
C LYS A 166 4.19 0.97 -15.67
N PRO A 167 4.79 1.81 -14.81
CA PRO A 167 6.01 1.42 -14.08
C PRO A 167 5.76 0.39 -12.96
N CYS A 168 4.52 0.25 -12.50
CA CYS A 168 4.09 -0.73 -11.52
C CYS A 168 2.65 -1.15 -11.80
N PRO A 169 2.29 -2.45 -11.68
CA PRO A 169 0.91 -2.89 -11.85
C PRO A 169 -0.08 -2.27 -10.86
N SER A 170 0.40 -1.86 -9.67
CA SER A 170 -0.46 -1.27 -8.63
C SER A 170 -0.72 0.22 -8.79
N LEU A 171 0.00 0.91 -9.68
CA LEU A 171 -0.24 2.32 -9.95
C LEU A 171 -1.43 2.48 -10.89
N GLY A 172 -2.41 3.27 -10.48
CA GLY A 172 -3.62 3.57 -11.26
C GLY A 172 -3.55 4.90 -11.99
N GLY A 173 -4.58 5.19 -12.77
CA GLY A 173 -4.77 6.47 -13.45
C GLY A 173 -3.90 6.68 -14.69
N GLU A 174 -4.34 7.61 -15.54
CA GLU A 174 -3.65 7.97 -16.78
C GLU A 174 -2.28 8.60 -16.52
N VAL A 175 -2.13 9.33 -15.41
CA VAL A 175 -0.87 9.89 -14.90
C VAL A 175 0.31 8.89 -14.88
N ASN A 176 0.01 7.59 -14.77
CA ASN A 176 1.01 6.52 -14.67
C ASN A 176 1.20 5.71 -15.97
N ILE A 177 0.44 6.00 -17.03
CA ILE A 177 0.52 5.28 -18.32
C ILE A 177 1.61 5.91 -19.19
N GLY A 178 2.62 5.11 -19.56
CA GLY A 178 3.72 5.53 -20.43
C GLY A 178 3.45 5.34 -21.92
N GLY A 179 2.39 4.62 -22.30
CA GLY A 179 2.06 4.31 -23.69
C GLY A 179 1.50 2.90 -23.84
N ASN A 180 1.37 2.41 -25.08
CA ASN A 180 0.80 1.10 -25.38
C ASN A 180 1.77 0.24 -26.19
N ILE A 181 1.90 -1.03 -25.80
CA ILE A 181 2.77 -2.02 -26.48
C ILE A 181 2.30 -2.36 -27.91
N ARG A 182 1.05 -2.04 -28.24
CA ARG A 182 0.49 -2.22 -29.59
C ARG A 182 0.97 -1.17 -30.58
N ASP A 183 1.42 -0.01 -30.07
CA ASP A 183 1.83 1.14 -30.87
C ASP A 183 3.35 1.29 -30.93
N TYR A 184 4.04 0.94 -29.83
CA TYR A 184 5.49 1.10 -29.68
C TYR A 184 6.15 -0.15 -29.09
N SER A 185 7.44 -0.36 -29.39
CA SER A 185 8.22 -1.41 -28.72
C SER A 185 8.40 -1.11 -27.23
N LEU A 186 8.53 -2.17 -26.42
CA LEU A 186 8.77 -2.00 -24.98
C LEU A 186 10.06 -1.21 -24.69
N GLU A 187 11.12 -1.48 -25.46
CA GLU A 187 12.39 -0.74 -25.35
C GLU A 187 12.19 0.75 -25.62
N HIS A 188 11.45 1.10 -26.67
CA HIS A 188 11.13 2.49 -26.98
C HIS A 188 10.40 3.14 -25.81
N LEU A 189 9.35 2.49 -25.29
CA LEU A 189 8.59 3.02 -24.16
C LEU A 189 9.48 3.19 -22.92
N TRP A 190 10.32 2.20 -22.60
CA TRP A 190 11.19 2.19 -21.43
C TRP A 190 12.19 3.35 -21.40
N HIS A 191 12.75 3.71 -22.56
CA HIS A 191 13.75 4.77 -22.68
C HIS A 191 13.15 6.16 -22.89
N ASN A 192 11.97 6.26 -23.52
CA ASN A 192 11.47 7.55 -24.03
C ASN A 192 10.21 8.06 -23.30
N THR A 193 9.70 7.36 -22.29
CA THR A 193 8.46 7.77 -21.59
C THR A 193 8.74 8.18 -20.16
N ALA A 194 8.25 9.36 -19.76
CA ALA A 194 8.57 9.88 -18.44
C ALA A 194 7.73 9.27 -17.32
N GLN A 195 6.61 8.63 -17.64
CA GLN A 195 5.83 7.87 -16.65
C GLN A 195 6.63 6.64 -16.19
N LEU A 196 7.42 6.02 -17.07
CA LEU A 196 8.32 4.92 -16.72
C LEU A 196 9.62 5.41 -16.08
N SER A 197 10.23 6.46 -16.63
CA SER A 197 11.51 6.98 -16.11
C SER A 197 11.38 7.83 -14.85
N GLY A 198 10.25 8.51 -14.67
CA GLY A 198 10.07 9.50 -13.61
C GLY A 198 10.21 8.90 -12.22
N LEU A 199 9.62 7.73 -11.95
CA LEU A 199 9.70 7.11 -10.62
C LEU A 199 11.11 6.65 -10.27
N ARG A 200 11.89 6.12 -11.24
CA ARG A 200 13.29 5.73 -11.03
C ARG A 200 14.26 6.91 -10.93
N GLN A 201 13.83 8.10 -11.34
CA GLN A 201 14.61 9.34 -11.30
C GLN A 201 14.26 10.25 -10.11
N ARG A 202 13.28 9.86 -9.27
CA ARG A 202 12.87 10.67 -8.12
C ARG A 202 14.01 10.85 -7.14
N THR A 203 14.09 12.06 -6.59
CA THR A 203 15.05 12.44 -5.56
C THR A 203 14.34 13.06 -4.37
N ARG A 204 15.11 13.52 -3.38
CA ARG A 204 14.58 14.32 -2.26
C ARG A 204 13.80 15.56 -2.73
N ALA A 205 14.15 16.15 -3.87
CA ALA A 205 13.47 17.33 -4.42
C ALA A 205 12.00 17.05 -4.83
N ASP A 206 11.63 15.78 -5.01
CA ASP A 206 10.26 15.36 -5.31
C ASP A 206 9.47 15.00 -4.04
N LEU A 207 10.08 15.15 -2.86
CA LEU A 207 9.44 14.90 -1.57
C LEU A 207 8.87 16.20 -1.00
N TRP A 208 7.87 16.06 -0.14
CA TRP A 208 7.22 17.19 0.52
C TRP A 208 6.65 16.77 1.87
N GLY A 209 6.22 17.74 2.67
CA GLY A 209 5.71 17.51 4.03
C GLY A 209 6.74 16.76 4.89
N TYR A 210 6.25 15.92 5.80
CA TYR A 210 7.10 15.14 6.70
C TYR A 210 8.22 14.35 5.99
N CYS A 211 7.93 13.74 4.84
CA CYS A 211 8.90 12.89 4.15
C CYS A 211 10.08 13.65 3.56
N HIS A 212 9.95 14.95 3.26
CA HIS A 212 11.06 15.77 2.76
C HIS A 212 12.14 15.98 3.82
N ASP A 213 11.73 16.18 5.08
CA ASP A 213 12.64 16.48 6.19
C ASP A 213 13.06 15.24 6.98
N CYS A 214 12.48 14.09 6.66
CA CYS A 214 12.78 12.81 7.28
C CYS A 214 14.26 12.42 7.08
N TYR A 215 14.88 11.90 8.13
CA TYR A 215 16.25 11.36 8.10
C TYR A 215 16.46 10.32 6.98
N TYR A 216 15.43 9.53 6.67
CA TYR A 216 15.49 8.48 5.63
C TYR A 216 15.10 8.94 4.22
N ALA A 217 14.91 10.26 3.99
CA ALA A 217 14.35 10.80 2.76
C ALA A 217 15.01 10.27 1.47
N GLU A 218 16.34 10.27 1.41
CA GLU A 218 17.11 9.91 0.21
C GLU A 218 17.05 8.42 -0.11
N VAL A 219 16.93 7.56 0.91
CA VAL A 219 16.85 6.10 0.74
C VAL A 219 15.41 5.64 0.51
N CYS A 220 14.47 6.22 1.24
CA CYS A 220 13.08 5.79 1.26
C CYS A 220 12.26 6.35 0.08
N LEU A 221 12.48 7.62 -0.27
CA LEU A 221 11.71 8.35 -1.29
C LEU A 221 10.18 8.33 -1.07
N ALA A 222 9.77 8.41 0.20
CA ALA A 222 8.37 8.37 0.68
C ALA A 222 7.65 7.02 0.53
N GLY A 223 8.38 5.90 0.45
CA GLY A 223 7.76 4.58 0.43
C GLY A 223 7.01 4.31 -0.89
N CYS A 224 5.94 3.53 -0.82
CA CYS A 224 5.19 3.10 -1.98
C CYS A 224 4.39 4.25 -2.62
N THR A 225 4.75 4.59 -3.85
CA THR A 225 4.02 5.55 -4.69
C THR A 225 2.53 5.20 -4.79
N ALA A 226 2.19 3.91 -4.93
CA ALA A 226 0.81 3.43 -5.04
C ALA A 226 0.01 3.52 -3.72
N VAL A 227 0.62 4.01 -2.64
CA VAL A 227 -0.06 4.38 -1.39
C VAL A 227 -0.21 5.88 -1.30
N SER A 228 0.90 6.63 -1.42
CA SER A 228 0.88 8.08 -1.22
C SER A 228 0.10 8.83 -2.30
N GLU A 229 0.22 8.40 -3.57
CA GLU A 229 -0.43 9.13 -4.68
C GLU A 229 -1.96 9.03 -4.62
N PRO A 230 -2.59 7.85 -4.43
CA PRO A 230 -4.03 7.77 -4.26
C PRO A 230 -4.58 8.57 -3.08
N VAL A 231 -3.81 8.69 -2.00
CA VAL A 231 -4.27 9.38 -0.77
C VAL A 231 -4.10 10.89 -0.89
N MET A 232 -2.93 11.33 -1.33
CA MET A 232 -2.53 12.74 -1.31
C MET A 232 -2.58 13.41 -2.70
N GLY A 233 -3.05 12.71 -3.73
CA GLY A 233 -3.05 13.18 -5.13
C GLY A 233 -1.67 13.19 -5.80
N ARG A 234 -0.60 12.99 -5.02
CA ARG A 234 0.78 13.05 -5.48
C ARG A 234 1.69 12.21 -4.59
N PRO A 235 2.70 11.53 -5.14
CA PRO A 235 3.71 10.89 -4.32
C PRO A 235 4.60 11.92 -3.61
N GLY A 236 5.40 11.45 -2.65
CA GLY A 236 6.41 12.30 -1.98
C GLY A 236 6.13 12.59 -0.52
N ASN A 237 4.93 12.26 -0.02
CA ASN A 237 4.57 12.35 1.38
C ASN A 237 3.61 11.21 1.74
N ASN A 238 4.09 10.20 2.46
CA ASN A 238 3.29 9.01 2.78
C ASN A 238 2.87 9.03 4.26
N PRO A 239 1.57 9.17 4.57
CA PRO A 239 1.09 9.13 5.95
C PRO A 239 1.10 7.72 6.53
N PHE A 240 1.15 6.68 5.70
CA PHE A 240 1.15 5.28 6.12
C PHE A 240 2.58 4.74 6.32
N CYS A 241 3.34 5.38 7.21
CA CYS A 241 4.71 5.00 7.54
C CYS A 241 4.84 4.73 9.04
N HIS A 242 5.27 3.52 9.42
CA HIS A 242 5.48 3.14 10.82
C HIS A 242 6.47 4.05 11.55
N HIS A 243 7.62 4.37 10.96
CA HIS A 243 8.57 5.32 11.57
C HIS A 243 7.91 6.68 11.85
N ARG A 244 7.16 7.23 10.89
CA ARG A 244 6.42 8.49 11.07
C ARG A 244 5.42 8.40 12.22
N ALA A 245 4.65 7.30 12.32
CA ALA A 245 3.70 7.10 13.41
C ALA A 245 4.40 7.03 14.79
N VAL A 246 5.55 6.37 14.88
CA VAL A 246 6.36 6.30 16.11
C VAL A 246 6.88 7.67 16.52
N GLU A 247 7.41 8.46 15.57
CA GLU A 247 7.89 9.81 15.86
C GLU A 247 6.76 10.75 16.30
N MET A 248 5.57 10.64 15.68
CA MET A 248 4.40 11.39 16.13
C MET A 248 4.03 11.03 17.57
N ASP A 249 3.97 9.73 17.91
CA ASP A 249 3.62 9.30 19.26
C ASP A 249 4.63 9.78 20.30
N ARG A 250 5.94 9.73 19.98
CA ARG A 250 7.02 10.26 20.83
C ARG A 250 6.86 11.76 21.08
N ALA A 251 6.41 12.52 20.09
CA ALA A 251 6.13 13.95 20.22
C ALA A 251 4.83 14.26 20.97
N GLY A 252 4.06 13.25 21.43
CA GLY A 252 2.75 13.47 22.03
C GLY A 252 1.65 13.80 21.01
N LEU A 253 1.88 13.49 19.74
CA LEU A 253 1.00 13.79 18.62
C LEU A 253 0.52 12.50 17.95
N ARG A 254 -0.49 12.65 17.09
CA ARG A 254 -0.91 11.61 16.16
C ARG A 254 -1.35 12.21 14.84
N GLU A 255 -1.40 11.39 13.80
CA GLU A 255 -1.91 11.79 12.49
C GLU A 255 -3.10 10.94 12.10
N ARG A 256 -4.08 11.60 11.47
CA ARG A 256 -5.25 10.97 10.84
C ARG A 256 -5.38 11.47 9.41
N ILE A 257 -5.96 10.66 8.53
CA ILE A 257 -6.41 11.14 7.22
C ILE A 257 -7.85 11.62 7.33
N GLU A 258 -8.14 12.73 6.66
CA GLU A 258 -9.47 13.31 6.58
C GLU A 258 -9.89 13.42 5.13
N PHE A 259 -11.12 13.00 4.83
CA PHE A 259 -11.66 13.03 3.47
C PHE A 259 -11.79 14.46 2.94
N VAL A 260 -11.35 14.67 1.70
CA VAL A 260 -11.46 15.96 1.00
C VAL A 260 -12.38 15.82 -0.20
N ARG A 261 -12.12 14.85 -1.07
CA ARG A 261 -12.83 14.70 -2.35
C ARG A 261 -13.04 13.25 -2.73
N ALA A 262 -14.21 12.95 -3.30
CA ALA A 262 -14.53 11.64 -3.83
C ALA A 262 -13.65 11.29 -5.03
N ALA A 263 -13.53 10.00 -5.34
CA ALA A 263 -12.93 9.58 -6.59
C ALA A 263 -13.81 10.00 -7.78
N PRO A 264 -13.22 10.43 -8.90
CA PRO A 264 -13.97 10.55 -10.15
C PRO A 264 -14.49 9.18 -10.61
N GLU A 265 -15.62 9.15 -11.32
CA GLU A 265 -16.24 7.94 -11.88
C GLU A 265 -15.47 7.40 -13.11
N VAL A 266 -14.19 7.08 -12.91
CA VAL A 266 -13.30 6.51 -13.92
C VAL A 266 -12.61 5.28 -13.35
N ALA A 267 -12.15 4.40 -14.25
CA ALA A 267 -11.35 3.25 -13.85
C ALA A 267 -10.12 3.73 -13.06
N PHE A 268 -9.85 3.10 -11.91
CA PHE A 268 -8.75 3.48 -11.02
C PHE A 268 -8.84 4.90 -10.45
N GLY A 269 -10.05 5.46 -10.35
CA GLY A 269 -10.30 6.68 -9.59
C GLY A 269 -9.75 6.59 -8.16
N THR A 270 -9.27 7.72 -7.65
CA THR A 270 -8.69 7.83 -6.30
C THR A 270 -9.39 8.96 -5.54
N ALA A 271 -9.75 8.70 -4.30
CA ALA A 271 -10.33 9.71 -3.42
C ALA A 271 -9.20 10.47 -2.71
N LEU A 272 -9.34 11.78 -2.56
CA LEU A 272 -8.32 12.62 -1.94
C LEU A 272 -8.58 12.84 -0.46
N PHE A 273 -7.48 12.83 0.29
CA PHE A 273 -7.46 13.06 1.72
C PHE A 273 -6.40 14.11 2.07
N ARG A 274 -6.63 14.81 3.17
CA ARG A 274 -5.64 15.63 3.86
C ARG A 274 -5.12 14.88 5.08
N VAL A 275 -3.92 15.22 5.53
CA VAL A 275 -3.37 14.69 6.79
C VAL A 275 -3.55 15.74 7.88
N VAL A 276 -4.23 15.34 8.95
CA VAL A 276 -4.43 16.18 10.13
C VAL A 276 -3.50 15.68 11.23
N ARG A 277 -2.61 16.56 11.71
CA ARG A 277 -1.78 16.33 12.88
C ARG A 277 -2.43 16.98 14.09
N GLU A 278 -2.59 16.22 15.15
CA GLU A 278 -3.34 16.61 16.35
C GLU A 278 -2.71 16.02 17.60
N ALA A 279 -3.07 16.53 18.78
CA ALA A 279 -2.62 15.94 20.03
C ALA A 279 -3.09 14.47 20.14
N LYS A 280 -2.21 13.59 20.63
CA LYS A 280 -2.59 12.20 20.90
C LYS A 280 -3.57 12.12 22.06
N ASP A 281 -3.35 12.95 23.07
CA ASP A 281 -4.23 13.12 24.21
C ASP A 281 -5.62 13.62 23.78
N PRO A 282 -6.71 12.91 24.13
CA PRO A 282 -8.06 13.27 23.69
C PRO A 282 -8.55 14.63 24.19
N GLU A 283 -8.23 15.02 25.42
CA GLU A 283 -8.70 16.29 25.99
C GLU A 283 -8.01 17.47 25.31
N ARG A 284 -6.68 17.40 25.16
CA ARG A 284 -5.91 18.39 24.40
C ARG A 284 -6.39 18.47 22.96
N ARG A 285 -6.66 17.33 22.31
CA ARG A 285 -7.18 17.32 20.94
C ARG A 285 -8.53 18.03 20.82
N ALA A 286 -9.43 17.85 21.79
CA ALA A 286 -10.72 18.51 21.81
C ALA A 286 -10.60 20.03 22.03
N ASN A 287 -9.64 20.46 22.84
CA ASN A 287 -9.49 21.87 23.24
C ASN A 287 -8.59 22.69 22.30
N GLU A 288 -7.51 22.10 21.78
CA GLU A 288 -6.49 22.78 20.97
C GLU A 288 -6.76 22.67 19.46
N GLY A 289 -7.51 21.65 19.03
CA GLY A 289 -7.73 21.36 17.62
C GLY A 289 -6.47 20.84 16.89
N PRO A 290 -6.47 20.85 15.55
CA PRO A 290 -5.32 20.46 14.75
C PRO A 290 -4.10 21.36 14.97
N VAL A 291 -2.92 20.74 15.11
CA VAL A 291 -1.62 21.42 15.17
C VAL A 291 -1.13 21.75 13.76
N ALA A 292 -1.41 20.88 12.79
CA ALA A 292 -1.07 21.11 11.39
C ALA A 292 -2.05 20.35 10.47
N ILE A 293 -2.27 20.90 9.28
CA ILE A 293 -3.06 20.28 8.21
C ILE A 293 -2.23 20.29 6.94
N GLU A 294 -1.98 19.11 6.38
CA GLU A 294 -1.31 18.95 5.08
C GLU A 294 -2.37 18.59 4.02
N GLU A 295 -2.68 19.54 3.15
CA GLU A 295 -3.63 19.32 2.04
C GLU A 295 -3.03 18.40 0.95
N PRO A 296 -3.88 17.68 0.19
CA PRO A 296 -3.45 16.95 -0.99
C PRO A 296 -2.78 17.90 -1.99
N ARG A 297 -1.98 17.34 -2.90
CA ARG A 297 -1.27 18.07 -3.95
C ARG A 297 -1.90 17.84 -5.30
N ILE A 298 -1.70 18.80 -6.18
CA ILE A 298 -2.12 18.64 -7.57
C ILE A 298 -1.39 17.48 -8.26
N SER A 299 -2.14 16.82 -9.14
CA SER A 299 -1.71 15.63 -9.88
C SER A 299 -0.44 15.89 -10.70
N ARG A 300 0.32 14.82 -10.94
CA ARG A 300 1.46 14.84 -11.88
C ARG A 300 1.03 15.01 -13.34
N GLU A 301 -0.27 14.96 -13.65
CA GLU A 301 -0.82 15.35 -14.96
C GLU A 301 -0.71 16.86 -15.20
N LEU A 302 -0.91 17.66 -14.14
CA LEU A 302 -0.85 19.12 -14.21
C LEU A 302 0.56 19.64 -13.95
N GLU A 303 1.22 19.12 -12.92
CA GLU A 303 2.61 19.46 -12.58
C GLU A 303 3.47 18.21 -12.55
N ARG A 304 4.20 17.93 -13.63
CA ARG A 304 4.86 16.64 -13.83
C ARG A 304 5.90 16.25 -12.78
N THR A 305 6.67 17.22 -12.30
CA THR A 305 7.87 17.00 -11.47
C THR A 305 7.81 17.79 -10.17
N GLY A 306 8.63 17.41 -9.18
CA GLY A 306 8.72 18.13 -7.92
C GLY A 306 7.55 17.86 -6.96
N PRO A 307 7.41 18.68 -5.90
CA PRO A 307 6.49 18.42 -4.80
C PRO A 307 5.01 18.74 -5.09
N GLY A 308 4.73 19.45 -6.19
CA GLY A 308 3.39 19.92 -6.53
C GLY A 308 2.88 21.00 -5.57
N ARG A 309 2.10 21.97 -6.07
CA ARG A 309 1.42 22.92 -5.17
C ARG A 309 0.26 22.26 -4.40
N PRO A 310 -0.12 22.77 -3.22
CA PRO A 310 -1.34 22.34 -2.53
C PRO A 310 -2.56 22.48 -3.42
N LEU A 311 -3.42 21.46 -3.39
CA LEU A 311 -4.73 21.50 -4.02
C LEU A 311 -5.65 22.35 -3.16
N ASP A 312 -6.36 23.28 -3.79
CA ASP A 312 -7.38 24.06 -3.10
C ASP A 312 -8.62 23.17 -2.93
N PRO A 313 -9.03 22.81 -1.70
CA PRO A 313 -10.17 21.93 -1.46
C PRO A 313 -11.50 22.54 -1.90
N SER A 314 -11.55 23.85 -2.18
CA SER A 314 -12.72 24.55 -2.74
C SER A 314 -12.76 24.57 -4.27
N SER A 315 -11.70 24.09 -4.94
CA SER A 315 -11.62 24.06 -6.40
C SER A 315 -12.09 22.72 -6.97
N ASP A 316 -12.97 22.78 -7.98
CA ASP A 316 -13.52 21.62 -8.71
C ASP A 316 -12.52 20.99 -9.71
N ALA A 317 -11.22 21.20 -9.56
CA ALA A 317 -10.20 20.84 -10.58
C ALA A 317 -9.72 19.38 -10.53
#